data_AF-A0A836RTT7-F1
#
_entry.id   AF-A0A836RTT7-F1
#
_cell.length_a   1.000
_cell.length_b   1.000
_cell.length_c   1.000
_cell.angle_alpha   90.00
_cell.angle_beta   90.00
_cell.angle_gamma   90.00
#
_symmetry.space_group_name_H-M   'P 1'
#
loop_
_entity.id
_entity.type
_entity.pdbx_description
1 polymer ?
#
loop_
_entity_poly.entity_id
_entity_poly.type
_entity_poly.pdbx_seq_one_letter_code
_entity_poly.pdbx_strand_id
1 'polypeptide(L)'
;MMKKLPFFFNTILIFVFLLSGIAKADLFITEIADPNNNAGARFVELYNNGSSAVDLSVGWALQRWTNGNVDPQSPVYLTGTIAAGGFYLVSPNSSEFAAVYGLDADQDIGSGGPADSNGDDNIALLDASGTIVDLFGVPGEDGSGTAHEFEDGRAERVETVTTGANPWVEAEWNIDNDSGGGDGAQNAPGDFDPGAWIGASGTTTTVSFASSSGSIAEDGGTYDLLVSISNPDGSNATSADVVLISGDAADIDNYTTQTVTFPAGSSDNQTVVITITDDSDVEGDEVLTFALQNVTGGNNATAAPPSQFNLTIEDNDTAPTPNIVINEIMQSLGLARLQGDTKP
;
A
#
# COMPACT_ATOMS: atom_id res chain seq x y z
N MET A 1 -5.58 50.69 -46.45
CA MET A 1 -5.83 50.70 -44.99
C MET A 1 -6.00 49.25 -44.54
N MET A 2 -4.91 48.55 -44.20
CA MET A 2 -4.97 47.22 -43.58
C MET A 2 -5.31 47.39 -42.11
N LYS A 3 -6.51 46.96 -41.69
CA LYS A 3 -6.90 46.86 -40.28
C LYS A 3 -6.20 45.63 -39.69
N LYS A 4 -5.26 45.85 -38.77
CA LYS A 4 -4.67 44.79 -37.95
C LYS A 4 -5.77 44.23 -37.02
N LEU A 5 -5.95 42.91 -37.05
CA LEU A 5 -6.83 42.18 -36.14
C LEU A 5 -6.05 41.92 -34.83
N PRO A 6 -6.58 42.27 -33.64
CA PRO A 6 -5.88 42.03 -32.38
C PRO A 6 -5.97 40.56 -32.01
N PHE A 7 -4.82 39.94 -31.77
CA PHE A 7 -4.68 38.59 -31.25
C PHE A 7 -4.93 38.65 -29.73
N PHE A 8 -6.07 38.16 -29.27
CA PHE A 8 -6.32 37.99 -27.84
C PHE A 8 -5.64 36.71 -27.36
N PHE A 9 -4.64 36.85 -26.50
CA PHE A 9 -4.03 35.74 -25.78
C PHE A 9 -5.04 35.28 -24.72
N ASN A 10 -5.70 34.14 -24.95
CA ASN A 10 -6.58 33.51 -23.98
C ASN A 10 -5.68 32.76 -22.97
N THR A 11 -5.41 33.37 -21.82
CA THR A 11 -4.76 32.68 -20.70
C THR A 11 -5.73 31.64 -20.17
N ILE A 12 -5.53 30.37 -20.55
CA ILE A 12 -6.22 29.23 -19.93
C ILE A 12 -5.62 29.08 -18.53
N LEU A 13 -6.39 29.48 -17.53
CA LEU A 13 -6.10 29.18 -16.13
C LEU A 13 -6.49 27.71 -15.88
N ILE A 14 -5.50 26.81 -15.90
CA ILE A 14 -5.71 25.40 -15.54
C ILE A 14 -5.91 25.36 -14.02
N PHE A 15 -7.16 25.24 -13.58
CA PHE A 15 -7.48 24.83 -12.22
C PHE A 15 -7.14 23.34 -12.11
N VAL A 16 -5.99 23.03 -11.53
CA VAL A 16 -5.72 21.69 -11.00
C VAL A 16 -6.65 21.53 -9.80
N PHE A 17 -7.82 20.93 -10.02
CA PHE A 17 -8.60 20.36 -8.93
C PHE A 17 -7.77 19.20 -8.39
N LEU A 18 -7.10 19.41 -7.25
CA LEU A 18 -6.75 18.28 -6.39
C LEU A 18 -8.09 17.60 -6.05
N LEU A 19 -8.33 16.43 -6.65
CA LEU A 19 -9.32 15.49 -6.13
C LEU A 19 -8.78 15.03 -4.77
N SER A 20 -9.11 15.77 -3.71
CA SER A 20 -9.06 15.21 -2.38
C SER A 20 -10.07 14.06 -2.37
N GLY A 21 -9.59 12.82 -2.35
CA GLY A 21 -10.46 11.67 -2.16
C GLY A 21 -11.32 11.90 -0.93
N ILE A 22 -12.64 11.84 -1.08
CA ILE A 22 -13.55 11.92 0.06
C ILE A 22 -13.30 10.64 0.87
N ALA A 23 -12.93 10.79 2.14
CA ALA A 23 -12.83 9.66 3.05
C ALA A 23 -14.17 8.89 3.05
N LYS A 24 -14.14 7.63 2.62
CA LYS A 24 -15.31 6.75 2.55
C LYS A 24 -15.17 5.69 3.64
N ALA A 25 -16.17 5.58 4.51
CA ALA A 25 -16.37 4.40 5.34
C ALA A 25 -16.97 3.28 4.48
N ASP A 26 -16.43 2.07 4.56
CA ASP A 26 -16.93 0.91 3.83
C ASP A 26 -16.81 -0.32 4.73
N LEU A 27 -17.80 -0.51 5.61
CA LEU A 27 -17.84 -1.59 6.59
C LEU A 27 -18.81 -2.67 6.11
N PHE A 28 -18.36 -3.92 6.14
CA PHE A 28 -19.18 -5.07 5.81
C PHE A 28 -18.69 -6.32 6.56
N ILE A 29 -19.52 -7.36 6.57
CA ILE A 29 -19.25 -8.64 7.21
C ILE A 29 -18.36 -9.48 6.28
N THR A 30 -17.24 -9.96 6.82
CA THR A 30 -16.26 -10.78 6.11
C THR A 30 -16.27 -12.24 6.54
N GLU A 31 -16.67 -12.52 7.78
CA GLU A 31 -16.75 -13.89 8.28
C GLU A 31 -17.86 -14.06 9.32
N ILE A 32 -18.54 -15.21 9.27
CA ILE A 32 -19.45 -15.69 10.31
C ILE A 32 -19.07 -17.13 10.61
N ALA A 33 -18.81 -17.43 11.88
CA ALA A 33 -18.29 -18.72 12.32
C ALA A 33 -19.26 -19.48 13.22
N ASP A 34 -19.49 -20.75 12.91
CA ASP A 34 -20.14 -21.73 13.77
C ASP A 34 -19.31 -23.01 13.88
N PRO A 35 -18.22 -23.02 14.68
CA PRO A 35 -17.29 -24.16 14.68
C PRO A 35 -17.92 -25.47 15.18
N ASN A 36 -17.80 -26.53 14.37
CA ASN A 36 -18.29 -27.90 14.66
C ASN A 36 -17.86 -28.45 16.03
N ASN A 37 -16.66 -28.10 16.48
CA ASN A 37 -16.10 -28.61 17.72
C ASN A 37 -16.29 -27.66 18.92
N ASN A 38 -16.77 -26.43 18.71
CA ASN A 38 -16.89 -25.44 19.79
C ASN A 38 -17.83 -24.27 19.46
N ALA A 39 -19.12 -24.41 19.77
CA ALA A 39 -20.10 -23.32 19.70
C ALA A 39 -19.76 -22.09 20.56
N GLY A 40 -18.90 -22.22 21.59
CA GLY A 40 -18.46 -21.07 22.38
C GLY A 40 -17.46 -20.17 21.65
N ALA A 41 -16.87 -20.66 20.54
CA ALA A 41 -15.88 -19.96 19.74
C ALA A 41 -16.48 -19.27 18.49
N ARG A 42 -17.80 -19.13 18.43
CA ARG A 42 -18.51 -18.38 17.38
C ARG A 42 -18.09 -16.92 17.34
N PHE A 43 -18.17 -16.32 16.16
CA PHE A 43 -17.95 -14.89 15.98
C PHE A 43 -18.59 -14.38 14.67
N VAL A 44 -18.72 -13.05 14.60
CA VAL A 44 -18.96 -12.28 13.38
C VAL A 44 -17.80 -11.31 13.22
N GLU A 45 -17.18 -11.30 12.05
CA GLU A 45 -16.10 -10.39 11.71
C GLU A 45 -16.59 -9.30 10.75
N LEU A 46 -16.19 -8.06 11.05
CA LEU A 46 -16.38 -6.91 10.17
C LEU A 46 -15.04 -6.43 9.63
N TYR A 47 -15.02 -5.96 8.38
CA TYR A 47 -13.86 -5.34 7.76
C TYR A 47 -14.17 -3.94 7.23
N ASN A 48 -13.29 -2.99 7.51
CA ASN A 48 -13.39 -1.63 6.98
C ASN A 48 -12.50 -1.47 5.75
N ASN A 49 -13.08 -1.70 4.57
CA ASN A 49 -12.43 -1.46 3.28
C ASN A 49 -12.40 0.02 2.89
N GLY A 50 -12.87 0.90 3.78
CA GLY A 50 -12.80 2.34 3.64
C GLY A 50 -11.40 2.90 3.83
N SER A 51 -11.20 4.14 3.37
CA SER A 51 -9.91 4.84 3.48
C SER A 51 -9.73 5.59 4.81
N SER A 52 -10.64 5.43 5.76
CA SER A 52 -10.62 6.13 7.06
C SER A 52 -11.19 5.26 8.16
N ALA A 53 -10.76 5.51 9.40
CA ALA A 53 -11.34 4.87 10.57
C ALA A 53 -12.84 5.18 10.71
N VAL A 54 -13.61 4.20 11.22
CA VAL A 54 -15.05 4.31 11.48
C VAL A 54 -15.30 4.15 12.97
N ASP A 55 -15.89 5.16 13.60
CA ASP A 55 -16.40 5.09 14.97
C ASP A 55 -17.72 4.30 14.95
N LEU A 56 -17.74 3.13 15.59
CA LEU A 56 -18.92 2.26 15.65
C LEU A 56 -19.93 2.74 16.71
N SER A 57 -19.44 3.45 17.73
CA SER A 57 -20.25 3.89 18.89
C SER A 57 -21.31 4.93 18.54
N VAL A 58 -21.27 5.50 17.34
CA VAL A 58 -22.25 6.50 16.85
C VAL A 58 -23.58 5.88 16.40
N GLY A 59 -23.73 4.56 16.46
CA GLY A 59 -25.01 3.88 16.21
C GLY A 59 -24.92 2.65 15.32
N TRP A 60 -23.73 2.18 14.95
CA TRP A 60 -23.57 0.93 14.22
C TRP A 60 -24.06 -0.25 15.06
N ALA A 61 -24.68 -1.24 14.43
CA ALA A 61 -25.23 -2.38 15.12
C ALA A 61 -25.23 -3.65 14.27
N LEU A 62 -25.16 -4.81 14.92
CA LEU A 62 -25.53 -6.08 14.31
C LEU A 62 -26.99 -6.40 14.66
N GLN A 63 -27.69 -7.05 13.74
CA GLN A 63 -29.07 -7.49 13.94
C GLN A 63 -29.27 -8.88 13.35
N ARG A 64 -30.09 -9.72 13.99
CA ARG A 64 -30.32 -11.11 13.58
C ARG A 64 -31.81 -11.41 13.39
N TRP A 65 -32.14 -12.24 12.42
CA TRP A 65 -33.40 -12.97 12.34
C TRP A 65 -33.11 -14.42 12.70
N THR A 66 -33.79 -14.92 13.72
CA THR A 66 -33.58 -16.29 14.20
C THR A 66 -34.37 -17.28 13.36
N ASN A 67 -33.71 -18.24 12.73
CA ASN A 67 -34.33 -19.17 11.77
C ASN A 67 -35.18 -18.40 10.72
N GLY A 68 -36.29 -18.98 10.27
CA GLY A 68 -37.25 -18.38 9.34
C GLY A 68 -38.17 -17.29 9.87
N ASN A 69 -37.78 -16.56 10.92
CA ASN A 69 -38.57 -15.42 11.39
C ASN A 69 -38.54 -14.26 10.39
N VAL A 70 -39.69 -13.61 10.18
CA VAL A 70 -39.82 -12.44 9.29
C VAL A 70 -39.34 -11.14 9.94
N ASP A 71 -39.45 -11.05 11.26
CA ASP A 71 -39.06 -9.87 12.04
C ASP A 71 -37.72 -10.15 12.76
N PRO A 72 -36.80 -9.17 12.80
CA PRO A 72 -35.53 -9.34 13.47
C PRO A 72 -35.67 -9.24 14.99
N GLN A 73 -34.63 -9.70 15.69
CA GLN A 73 -34.37 -9.35 17.07
C GLN A 73 -34.03 -7.85 17.22
N SER A 74 -33.93 -7.38 18.46
CA SER A 74 -33.43 -6.03 18.73
C SER A 74 -31.98 -5.90 18.26
N PRO A 75 -31.58 -4.79 17.60
CA PRO A 75 -30.18 -4.55 17.25
C PRO A 75 -29.28 -4.55 18.48
N VAL A 76 -28.08 -5.09 18.33
CA VAL A 76 -27.00 -5.01 19.33
C VAL A 76 -25.99 -4.00 18.84
N TYR A 77 -25.89 -2.88 19.57
CA TYR A 77 -25.00 -1.78 19.20
C TYR A 77 -23.53 -2.14 19.41
N LEU A 78 -22.72 -1.75 18.43
CA LEU A 78 -21.28 -1.92 18.41
C LEU A 78 -20.59 -0.72 19.09
N THR A 79 -19.34 -0.92 19.50
CA THR A 79 -18.57 0.08 20.25
C THR A 79 -17.16 0.25 19.69
N GLY A 80 -16.44 1.27 20.13
CA GLY A 80 -15.05 1.46 19.69
C GLY A 80 -14.95 1.95 18.24
N THR A 81 -13.83 1.64 17.60
CA THR A 81 -13.47 2.17 16.29
C THR A 81 -12.72 1.11 15.50
N ILE A 82 -13.04 0.97 14.22
CA ILE A 82 -12.31 0.13 13.28
C ILE A 82 -11.43 1.03 12.40
N ALA A 83 -10.13 0.77 12.35
CA ALA A 83 -9.21 1.52 11.50
C ALA A 83 -9.50 1.26 10.00
N ALA A 84 -8.97 2.10 9.10
CA ALA A 84 -8.98 1.79 7.66
C ALA A 84 -8.20 0.49 7.42
N GLY A 85 -8.77 -0.44 6.66
CA GLY A 85 -8.22 -1.78 6.47
C GLY A 85 -8.15 -2.64 7.73
N GLY A 86 -8.84 -2.23 8.80
CA GLY A 86 -8.90 -2.97 10.05
C GLY A 86 -10.07 -3.95 10.10
N PHE A 87 -10.01 -4.86 11.08
CA PHE A 87 -11.05 -5.82 11.42
C PHE A 87 -11.71 -5.46 12.75
N TYR A 88 -12.92 -5.97 12.95
CA TYR A 88 -13.64 -5.86 14.22
C TYR A 88 -14.37 -7.18 14.53
N LEU A 89 -13.98 -7.81 15.63
CA LEU A 89 -14.38 -9.16 16.01
C LEU A 89 -15.46 -9.12 17.09
N VAL A 90 -16.65 -9.65 16.76
CA VAL A 90 -17.79 -9.71 17.67
C VAL A 90 -18.03 -11.15 18.08
N SER A 91 -18.00 -11.44 19.37
CA SER A 91 -18.18 -12.79 19.92
C SER A 91 -19.32 -12.85 20.94
N PRO A 92 -20.04 -13.98 21.07
CA PRO A 92 -20.98 -14.19 22.17
C PRO A 92 -20.31 -14.62 23.48
N ASN A 93 -19.01 -14.97 23.44
CA ASN A 93 -18.22 -15.38 24.59
C ASN A 93 -16.73 -15.06 24.36
N SER A 94 -16.34 -13.84 24.68
CA SER A 94 -14.97 -13.33 24.50
C SER A 94 -13.91 -14.17 25.22
N SER A 95 -14.25 -14.78 26.36
CA SER A 95 -13.31 -15.60 27.13
C SER A 95 -12.98 -16.91 26.42
N GLU A 96 -13.98 -17.56 25.81
CA GLU A 96 -13.78 -18.78 25.03
C GLU A 96 -13.10 -18.46 23.70
N PHE A 97 -13.56 -17.40 23.01
CA PHE A 97 -12.94 -16.90 21.78
C PHE A 97 -11.42 -16.69 21.97
N ALA A 98 -11.02 -15.96 23.01
CA ALA A 98 -9.61 -15.70 23.29
C ALA A 98 -8.81 -16.97 23.64
N ALA A 99 -9.45 -17.92 24.33
CA ALA A 99 -8.81 -19.21 24.62
C ALA A 99 -8.57 -20.06 23.38
N VAL A 100 -9.46 -19.97 22.38
CA VAL A 100 -9.42 -20.78 21.15
C VAL A 100 -8.49 -20.15 20.11
N TYR A 101 -8.65 -18.87 19.79
CA TYR A 101 -7.92 -18.23 18.70
C TYR A 101 -6.62 -17.53 19.16
N GLY A 102 -6.45 -17.31 20.46
CA GLY A 102 -5.25 -16.67 21.00
C GLY A 102 -5.19 -15.15 20.81
N LEU A 103 -6.31 -14.52 20.46
CA LEU A 103 -6.50 -13.06 20.42
C LEU A 103 -7.85 -12.68 21.05
N ASP A 104 -7.94 -11.46 21.57
CA ASP A 104 -9.18 -10.95 22.16
C ASP A 104 -10.18 -10.56 21.06
N ALA A 105 -11.47 -10.84 21.28
CA ALA A 105 -12.54 -10.23 20.49
C ALA A 105 -12.68 -8.74 20.87
N ASP A 106 -12.99 -7.89 19.89
CA ASP A 106 -13.20 -6.46 20.13
C ASP A 106 -14.47 -6.18 20.96
N GLN A 107 -15.50 -7.01 20.81
CA GLN A 107 -16.72 -6.90 21.61
C GLN A 107 -17.36 -8.25 21.92
N ASP A 108 -17.62 -8.45 23.21
CA ASP A 108 -18.52 -9.49 23.71
C ASP A 108 -19.97 -8.98 23.71
N ILE A 109 -20.85 -9.67 23.00
CA ILE A 109 -22.28 -9.34 22.95
C ILE A 109 -23.18 -10.35 23.66
N GLY A 110 -22.58 -11.34 24.33
CA GLY A 110 -23.28 -12.39 25.06
C GLY A 110 -24.05 -13.36 24.17
N SER A 111 -24.60 -14.39 24.82
CA SER A 111 -25.43 -15.40 24.16
C SER A 111 -26.78 -14.85 23.70
N GLY A 112 -27.31 -15.45 22.64
CA GLY A 112 -28.53 -14.99 21.98
C GLY A 112 -28.37 -13.70 21.18
N GLY A 113 -27.17 -13.12 21.10
CA GLY A 113 -26.85 -12.00 20.21
C GLY A 113 -26.53 -12.46 18.77
N PRO A 114 -26.41 -11.54 17.80
CA PRO A 114 -26.15 -11.88 16.40
C PRO A 114 -24.96 -12.82 16.14
N ALA A 115 -23.92 -12.77 16.97
CA ALA A 115 -22.75 -13.65 16.86
C ALA A 115 -22.93 -15.03 17.53
N ASP A 116 -24.07 -15.31 18.15
CA ASP A 116 -24.43 -16.63 18.71
C ASP A 116 -25.35 -17.41 17.76
N SER A 117 -25.06 -17.35 16.46
CA SER A 117 -25.82 -18.09 15.45
C SER A 117 -25.34 -19.55 15.35
N ASN A 118 -26.27 -20.48 15.17
CA ASN A 118 -26.00 -21.90 14.93
C ASN A 118 -26.07 -22.28 13.45
N GLY A 119 -25.72 -21.35 12.56
CA GLY A 119 -25.54 -21.68 11.14
C GLY A 119 -26.77 -21.57 10.24
N ASP A 120 -27.95 -21.29 10.79
CA ASP A 120 -29.22 -21.21 10.05
C ASP A 120 -29.93 -19.85 10.20
N ASP A 121 -29.26 -18.84 10.76
CA ASP A 121 -29.82 -17.51 10.97
C ASP A 121 -29.42 -16.50 9.87
N ASN A 122 -30.15 -15.38 9.83
CA ASN A 122 -29.85 -14.24 8.98
C ASN A 122 -29.23 -13.11 9.80
N ILE A 123 -28.14 -12.50 9.34
CA ILE A 123 -27.38 -11.49 10.09
C ILE A 123 -27.20 -10.23 9.23
N ALA A 124 -27.52 -9.07 9.78
CA ALA A 124 -27.36 -7.77 9.13
C ALA A 124 -26.41 -6.86 9.90
N LEU A 125 -25.67 -6.04 9.15
CA LEU A 125 -24.97 -4.88 9.65
C LEU A 125 -25.80 -3.62 9.36
N LEU A 126 -26.06 -2.84 10.40
CA LEU A 126 -26.75 -1.56 10.33
C LEU A 126 -25.74 -0.42 10.50
N ASP A 127 -25.85 0.59 9.64
CA ASP A 127 -25.10 1.84 9.80
C ASP A 127 -25.64 2.70 10.96
N ALA A 128 -24.97 3.82 11.22
CA ALA A 128 -25.35 4.78 12.27
C ALA A 128 -26.78 5.35 12.14
N SER A 129 -27.41 5.26 10.97
CA SER A 129 -28.78 5.69 10.73
C SER A 129 -29.82 4.58 10.99
N GLY A 130 -29.35 3.35 11.24
CA GLY A 130 -30.17 2.14 11.32
C GLY A 130 -30.50 1.53 9.96
N THR A 131 -29.81 1.93 8.89
CA THR A 131 -30.00 1.35 7.55
C THR A 131 -29.16 0.09 7.42
N ILE A 132 -29.74 -1.00 6.92
CA ILE A 132 -28.98 -2.22 6.61
C ILE A 132 -28.06 -1.94 5.42
N VAL A 133 -26.76 -2.03 5.67
CA VAL A 133 -25.69 -1.82 4.67
C VAL A 133 -25.05 -3.12 4.22
N ASP A 134 -25.24 -4.20 4.98
CA ASP A 134 -24.81 -5.54 4.59
C ASP A 134 -25.71 -6.59 5.24
N LEU A 135 -25.94 -7.70 4.55
CA LEU A 135 -26.85 -8.76 4.95
C LEU A 135 -26.31 -10.12 4.52
N PHE A 136 -26.28 -11.07 5.45
CA PHE A 136 -26.12 -12.50 5.20
C PHE A 136 -27.46 -13.20 5.41
N GLY A 137 -27.90 -13.98 4.41
CA GLY A 137 -29.15 -14.72 4.40
C GLY A 137 -30.37 -13.95 3.89
N VAL A 138 -31.51 -14.64 3.86
CA VAL A 138 -32.81 -14.12 3.41
C VAL A 138 -33.77 -14.00 4.61
N PRO A 139 -33.99 -12.80 5.18
CA PRO A 139 -34.96 -12.60 6.26
C PRO A 139 -36.34 -13.21 5.97
N GLY A 140 -36.84 -14.03 6.89
CA GLY A 140 -38.05 -14.83 6.72
C GLY A 140 -37.83 -16.24 6.17
N GLU A 141 -36.59 -16.63 5.87
CA GLU A 141 -36.18 -17.97 5.49
C GLU A 141 -35.27 -18.58 6.57
N ASP A 142 -35.47 -19.87 6.81
CA ASP A 142 -34.63 -20.66 7.72
C ASP A 142 -33.45 -21.19 6.93
N GLY A 143 -32.22 -20.99 7.43
CA GLY A 143 -31.01 -21.25 6.65
C GLY A 143 -30.79 -22.73 6.33
N SER A 144 -31.27 -23.65 7.17
CA SER A 144 -31.04 -25.08 7.00
C SER A 144 -31.47 -25.62 5.63
N GLY A 145 -30.57 -26.30 4.94
CA GLY A 145 -30.77 -26.84 3.59
C GLY A 145 -30.89 -25.78 2.48
N THR A 146 -30.53 -24.53 2.75
CA THR A 146 -30.53 -23.42 1.78
C THR A 146 -29.11 -22.97 1.43
N ALA A 147 -29.00 -21.93 0.60
CA ALA A 147 -27.72 -21.39 0.19
C ALA A 147 -27.01 -20.54 1.27
N HIS A 148 -27.64 -20.27 2.42
CA HIS A 148 -27.03 -19.56 3.56
C HIS A 148 -26.91 -20.44 4.81
N GLU A 149 -26.85 -21.76 4.62
CA GLU A 149 -26.55 -22.73 5.68
C GLU A 149 -25.03 -22.78 5.94
N PHE A 150 -24.60 -22.43 7.15
CA PHE A 150 -23.21 -22.53 7.61
C PHE A 150 -23.08 -23.30 8.93
N GLU A 151 -24.08 -24.13 9.28
CA GLU A 151 -24.11 -24.94 10.50
C GLU A 151 -22.85 -25.81 10.62
N ASP A 152 -22.25 -25.78 11.80
CA ASP A 152 -20.99 -26.48 12.11
C ASP A 152 -19.86 -26.13 11.12
N GLY A 153 -19.90 -24.92 10.53
CA GLY A 153 -18.97 -24.46 9.52
C GLY A 153 -18.71 -22.95 9.54
N ARG A 154 -18.58 -22.37 8.34
CA ARG A 154 -18.04 -21.04 8.10
C ARG A 154 -18.74 -20.39 6.91
N ALA A 155 -19.07 -19.10 7.03
CA ALA A 155 -19.41 -18.26 5.90
C ALA A 155 -18.36 -17.14 5.78
N GLU A 156 -17.51 -17.20 4.75
CA GLU A 156 -16.48 -16.21 4.46
C GLU A 156 -16.83 -15.44 3.19
N ARG A 157 -16.58 -14.12 3.18
CA ARG A 157 -16.78 -13.30 1.99
C ARG A 157 -15.80 -13.67 0.88
N VAL A 158 -16.24 -13.68 -0.37
CA VAL A 158 -15.38 -13.93 -1.54
C VAL A 158 -14.41 -12.77 -1.76
N GLU A 159 -13.16 -13.07 -2.15
CA GLU A 159 -12.05 -12.12 -2.26
C GLU A 159 -12.35 -10.85 -3.08
N THR A 160 -13.21 -10.94 -4.10
CA THR A 160 -13.48 -9.85 -5.04
C THR A 160 -14.50 -8.83 -4.53
N VAL A 161 -15.16 -9.10 -3.40
CA VAL A 161 -16.27 -8.28 -2.91
C VAL A 161 -15.75 -7.12 -2.09
N THR A 162 -15.92 -5.90 -2.56
CA THR A 162 -15.30 -4.72 -1.91
C THR A 162 -16.25 -3.92 -1.00
N THR A 163 -17.53 -4.30 -0.90
CA THR A 163 -18.54 -3.56 -0.12
C THR A 163 -19.70 -4.50 0.24
N GLY A 164 -20.45 -4.16 1.29
CA GLY A 164 -21.60 -4.93 1.72
C GLY A 164 -22.78 -4.87 0.75
N ALA A 165 -23.68 -5.85 0.85
CA ALA A 165 -24.83 -5.96 -0.02
C ALA A 165 -26.13 -6.11 0.77
N ASN A 166 -27.17 -5.40 0.32
CA ASN A 166 -28.54 -5.57 0.77
C ASN A 166 -29.48 -5.31 -0.42
N PRO A 167 -30.22 -6.31 -0.93
CA PRO A 167 -30.39 -7.67 -0.37
C PRO A 167 -29.14 -8.56 -0.46
N TRP A 168 -29.14 -9.68 0.26
CA TRP A 168 -28.07 -10.69 0.26
C TRP A 168 -27.84 -11.27 -1.15
N VAL A 169 -26.58 -11.57 -1.44
CA VAL A 169 -26.11 -12.14 -2.71
C VAL A 169 -25.30 -13.39 -2.42
N GLU A 170 -25.86 -14.57 -2.72
CA GLU A 170 -25.21 -15.88 -2.51
C GLU A 170 -23.79 -15.95 -3.09
N ALA A 171 -23.59 -15.47 -4.31
CA ALA A 171 -22.31 -15.54 -5.02
C ALA A 171 -21.17 -14.71 -4.38
N GLU A 172 -21.48 -13.90 -3.36
CA GLU A 172 -20.49 -13.13 -2.61
C GLU A 172 -19.88 -13.92 -1.45
N TRP A 173 -20.30 -15.16 -1.19
CA TRP A 173 -19.89 -15.95 -0.03
C TRP A 173 -19.35 -17.33 -0.41
N ASN A 174 -18.26 -17.71 0.25
CA ASN A 174 -17.80 -19.09 0.36
C ASN A 174 -18.40 -19.66 1.65
N ILE A 175 -19.12 -20.78 1.55
CA ILE A 175 -19.86 -21.35 2.66
C ILE A 175 -19.51 -22.81 2.82
N ASP A 176 -19.06 -23.16 4.02
CA ASP A 176 -18.74 -24.50 4.49
C ASP A 176 -19.75 -24.90 5.57
N ASN A 177 -20.25 -26.14 5.53
CA ASN A 177 -21.19 -26.67 6.53
C ASN A 177 -21.17 -28.20 6.62
N ASP A 178 -21.68 -28.76 7.71
CA ASP A 178 -21.72 -30.21 7.95
C ASP A 178 -22.71 -30.98 7.05
N SER A 179 -23.68 -30.28 6.46
CA SER A 179 -24.61 -30.80 5.43
C SER A 179 -23.96 -31.03 4.06
N GLY A 180 -22.67 -30.71 3.93
CA GLY A 180 -21.84 -31.00 2.74
C GLY A 180 -21.64 -29.82 1.79
N GLY A 181 -21.92 -28.60 2.24
CA GLY A 181 -21.48 -27.37 1.59
C GLY A 181 -19.98 -27.15 1.74
N GLY A 182 -19.37 -26.55 0.70
CA GLY A 182 -17.94 -26.22 0.68
C GLY A 182 -17.03 -27.41 1.02
N ASP A 183 -16.09 -27.19 1.92
CA ASP A 183 -15.14 -28.17 2.45
C ASP A 183 -15.73 -29.03 3.60
N GLY A 184 -17.02 -28.86 3.92
CA GLY A 184 -17.73 -29.59 4.96
C GLY A 184 -17.68 -28.89 6.33
N ALA A 185 -17.83 -29.66 7.40
CA ALA A 185 -17.75 -29.15 8.77
C ALA A 185 -16.35 -28.60 9.11
N GLN A 186 -16.29 -27.44 9.75
CA GLN A 186 -15.05 -26.71 10.07
C GLN A 186 -14.78 -26.72 11.57
N ASN A 187 -13.53 -26.95 11.99
CA ASN A 187 -13.13 -27.03 13.39
C ASN A 187 -12.24 -25.84 13.80
N ALA A 188 -12.58 -25.21 14.92
CA ALA A 188 -11.74 -24.19 15.52
C ALA A 188 -10.55 -24.79 16.30
N PRO A 189 -9.40 -24.11 16.36
CA PRO A 189 -9.10 -22.86 15.64
C PRO A 189 -8.58 -23.07 14.21
N GLY A 190 -8.40 -24.31 13.75
CA GLY A 190 -7.61 -24.60 12.55
C GLY A 190 -8.20 -24.05 11.25
N ASP A 191 -9.52 -24.06 11.15
CA ASP A 191 -10.25 -23.73 9.92
C ASP A 191 -10.82 -22.30 9.91
N PHE A 192 -10.45 -21.47 10.88
CA PHE A 192 -10.92 -20.08 11.03
C PHE A 192 -9.72 -19.17 11.30
N ASP A 193 -9.75 -17.96 10.76
CA ASP A 193 -8.66 -16.98 10.85
C ASP A 193 -9.15 -15.58 11.26
N PRO A 194 -9.77 -15.43 12.45
CA PRO A 194 -10.28 -14.13 12.88
C PRO A 194 -9.18 -13.05 12.89
N GLY A 195 -9.52 -11.88 12.35
CA GLY A 195 -8.62 -10.79 12.06
C GLY A 195 -7.97 -10.87 10.67
N ALA A 196 -8.44 -11.77 9.81
CA ALA A 196 -7.99 -11.94 8.44
C ALA A 196 -9.17 -12.32 7.53
N TRP A 197 -9.07 -11.91 6.26
CA TRP A 197 -10.07 -12.22 5.24
C TRP A 197 -9.37 -12.35 3.89
N ILE A 198 -9.73 -13.34 3.08
CA ILE A 198 -9.11 -13.57 1.77
C ILE A 198 -9.15 -12.35 0.83
N GLY A 199 -10.20 -11.53 0.92
CA GLY A 199 -10.33 -10.30 0.13
C GLY A 199 -9.75 -9.07 0.79
N ALA A 200 -9.34 -9.16 2.07
CA ALA A 200 -8.46 -8.19 2.71
C ALA A 200 -7.04 -8.41 2.18
N SER A 201 -6.89 -8.34 0.86
CA SER A 201 -5.68 -7.80 0.30
C SER A 201 -5.59 -6.36 0.79
N GLY A 202 -5.04 -6.18 1.99
CA GLY A 202 -4.35 -4.94 2.32
C GLY A 202 -3.48 -4.67 1.10
N THR A 203 -3.79 -3.61 0.37
CA THR A 203 -3.14 -3.26 -0.91
C THR A 203 -1.68 -3.68 -0.88
N THR A 204 -1.24 -4.54 -1.82
CA THR A 204 0.11 -5.13 -1.79
C THR A 204 1.12 -4.09 -1.37
N THR A 205 1.94 -4.41 -0.38
CA THR A 205 2.97 -3.47 0.07
C THR A 205 3.93 -3.24 -1.09
N THR A 206 4.11 -2.00 -1.51
CA THR A 206 5.03 -1.68 -2.62
C THR A 206 6.13 -0.75 -2.17
N VAL A 207 7.35 -1.03 -2.63
CA VAL A 207 8.52 -0.19 -2.41
C VAL A 207 8.96 0.43 -3.73
N SER A 208 9.26 1.73 -3.74
CA SER A 208 9.75 2.45 -4.91
C SER A 208 10.83 3.46 -4.51
N PHE A 209 11.64 3.92 -5.45
CA PHE A 209 12.40 5.16 -5.22
C PHE A 209 11.43 6.35 -5.17
N ALA A 210 11.81 7.41 -4.44
CA ALA A 210 10.98 8.63 -4.35
C ALA A 210 10.97 9.44 -5.66
N SER A 211 11.99 9.24 -6.50
CA SER A 211 12.13 9.80 -7.85
C SER A 211 12.80 8.78 -8.77
N SER A 212 12.82 9.03 -10.08
CA SER A 212 13.49 8.16 -11.06
C SER A 212 14.93 8.55 -11.38
N SER A 213 15.35 9.76 -10.98
CA SER A 213 16.68 10.27 -11.27
C SER A 213 17.05 11.46 -10.38
N GLY A 214 18.34 11.75 -10.31
CA GLY A 214 18.92 12.94 -9.71
C GLY A 214 20.30 13.24 -10.28
N SER A 215 20.87 14.39 -9.92
CA SER A 215 22.27 14.71 -10.21
C SER A 215 22.95 15.34 -9.01
N ILE A 216 24.28 15.23 -8.98
CA ILE A 216 25.16 15.82 -7.98
C ILE A 216 26.50 16.14 -8.63
N ALA A 217 27.13 17.25 -8.23
CA ALA A 217 28.51 17.52 -8.62
C ALA A 217 29.46 16.51 -7.96
N GLU A 218 30.57 16.23 -8.61
CA GLU A 218 31.60 15.32 -8.08
C GLU A 218 32.12 15.77 -6.69
N ASP A 219 32.29 17.08 -6.47
CA ASP A 219 32.61 17.68 -5.15
C ASP A 219 31.40 17.82 -4.20
N GLY A 220 30.25 17.27 -4.57
CA GLY A 220 29.00 17.40 -3.81
C GLY A 220 28.98 16.61 -2.50
N GLY A 221 29.96 15.73 -2.29
CA GLY A 221 30.16 14.96 -1.06
C GLY A 221 29.20 13.77 -0.92
N THR A 222 27.91 13.99 -0.70
CA THR A 222 26.93 12.90 -0.50
C THR A 222 25.58 13.18 -1.15
N TYR A 223 24.96 12.14 -1.70
CA TYR A 223 23.59 12.14 -2.21
C TYR A 223 22.67 11.26 -1.36
N ASP A 224 21.53 11.81 -0.92
CA ASP A 224 20.50 11.06 -0.19
C ASP A 224 19.53 10.38 -1.17
N LEU A 225 19.69 9.08 -1.39
CA LEU A 225 18.79 8.27 -2.20
C LEU A 225 17.61 7.79 -1.35
N LEU A 226 16.43 8.37 -1.61
CA LEU A 226 15.20 8.08 -0.85
C LEU A 226 14.42 6.90 -1.45
N VAL A 227 14.05 5.97 -0.58
CA VAL A 227 13.16 4.84 -0.85
C VAL A 227 11.86 5.04 -0.09
N SER A 228 10.73 4.90 -0.78
CA SER A 228 9.38 5.08 -0.26
C SER A 228 8.64 3.75 -0.22
N ILE A 229 7.66 3.68 0.69
CA ILE A 229 6.74 2.55 0.85
C ILE A 229 5.31 3.03 0.62
N SER A 230 4.48 2.20 0.00
CA SER A 230 3.03 2.36 -0.04
C SER A 230 2.39 1.13 0.55
N ASN A 231 1.30 1.34 1.27
CA ASN A 231 0.53 0.30 1.94
C ASN A 231 1.39 -0.55 2.90
N PRO A 232 2.07 0.10 3.87
CA PRO A 232 2.87 -0.64 4.83
C PRO A 232 1.97 -1.58 5.63
N ASP A 233 2.41 -2.82 5.78
CA ASP A 233 1.74 -3.79 6.63
C ASP A 233 1.89 -3.39 8.11
N GLY A 234 0.80 -3.40 8.86
CA GLY A 234 0.77 -2.96 10.27
C GLY A 234 1.50 -3.90 11.23
N SER A 235 1.73 -5.15 10.83
CA SER A 235 2.26 -6.22 11.69
C SER A 235 3.65 -6.70 11.26
N ASN A 236 3.97 -6.56 9.97
CA ASN A 236 5.18 -7.10 9.36
C ASN A 236 6.05 -5.99 8.79
N ALA A 237 7.34 -5.99 9.15
CA ALA A 237 8.31 -5.10 8.52
C ALA A 237 8.50 -5.46 7.03
N THR A 238 8.91 -4.47 6.24
CA THR A 238 9.22 -4.64 4.80
C THR A 238 10.68 -4.30 4.55
N SER A 239 11.40 -5.13 3.81
CA SER A 239 12.81 -4.90 3.46
C SER A 239 13.00 -4.93 1.94
N ALA A 240 13.96 -4.13 1.46
CA ALA A 240 14.37 -4.10 0.06
C ALA A 240 15.87 -3.82 -0.06
N ASP A 241 16.52 -4.42 -1.06
CA ASP A 241 17.91 -4.13 -1.40
C ASP A 241 17.99 -3.02 -2.44
N VAL A 242 18.84 -2.03 -2.18
CA VAL A 242 19.26 -1.01 -3.14
C VAL A 242 20.56 -1.50 -3.77
N VAL A 243 20.50 -1.86 -5.05
CA VAL A 243 21.62 -2.50 -5.77
C VAL A 243 22.09 -1.58 -6.88
N LEU A 244 23.39 -1.29 -6.93
CA LEU A 244 24.03 -0.67 -8.10
C LEU A 244 24.07 -1.70 -9.23
N ILE A 245 23.40 -1.42 -10.36
CA ILE A 245 23.29 -2.32 -11.50
C ILE A 245 24.06 -1.84 -12.74
N SER A 246 24.49 -0.57 -12.76
CA SER A 246 25.31 0.04 -13.82
C SER A 246 26.06 1.26 -13.29
N GLY A 247 27.24 1.55 -13.85
CA GLY A 247 28.17 2.58 -13.37
C GLY A 247 29.40 1.98 -12.67
N ASP A 248 30.42 2.79 -12.40
CA ASP A 248 31.55 2.35 -11.57
C ASP A 248 31.21 2.58 -10.09
N ALA A 249 31.58 1.61 -9.25
CA ALA A 249 31.40 1.73 -7.81
C ALA A 249 32.51 2.59 -7.19
N ALA A 250 33.65 2.75 -7.86
CA ALA A 250 34.77 3.57 -7.39
C ALA A 250 34.37 5.04 -7.20
N ASP A 251 33.56 5.59 -8.11
CA ASP A 251 33.06 6.98 -8.09
C ASP A 251 32.15 7.23 -6.89
N ILE A 252 31.68 6.16 -6.23
CA ILE A 252 30.81 6.21 -5.07
C ILE A 252 31.34 5.42 -3.87
N ASP A 253 32.63 5.58 -3.57
CA ASP A 253 33.32 5.02 -2.41
C ASP A 253 33.23 3.48 -2.34
N ASN A 254 33.38 2.83 -3.49
CA ASN A 254 33.26 1.38 -3.67
C ASN A 254 31.93 0.82 -3.13
N TYR A 255 30.83 1.49 -3.47
CA TYR A 255 29.48 1.13 -3.00
C TYR A 255 29.21 -0.37 -3.08
N THR A 256 28.63 -0.89 -2.00
CA THR A 256 28.08 -2.24 -1.92
C THR A 256 26.60 -2.17 -1.63
N THR A 257 25.84 -3.17 -2.10
CA THR A 257 24.39 -3.28 -1.87
C THR A 257 24.01 -2.99 -0.42
N GLN A 258 23.04 -2.09 -0.26
CA GLN A 258 22.47 -1.75 1.05
C GLN A 258 21.05 -2.27 1.17
N THR A 259 20.69 -2.81 2.32
CA THR A 259 19.31 -3.20 2.63
C THR A 259 18.63 -2.09 3.42
N VAL A 260 17.48 -1.61 2.94
CA VAL A 260 16.60 -0.73 3.70
C VAL A 260 15.49 -1.55 4.36
N THR A 261 15.03 -1.14 5.55
CA THR A 261 13.92 -1.79 6.25
C THR A 261 12.94 -0.75 6.75
N PHE A 262 11.69 -0.87 6.33
CA PHE A 262 10.54 -0.15 6.86
C PHE A 262 9.97 -0.96 8.04
N PRO A 263 9.95 -0.41 9.27
CA PRO A 263 9.28 -1.05 10.39
C PRO A 263 7.79 -1.27 10.10
N ALA A 264 7.18 -2.26 10.75
CA ALA A 264 5.75 -2.52 10.65
C ALA A 264 4.92 -1.25 10.91
N GLY A 265 3.96 -0.96 10.05
CA GLY A 265 3.09 0.21 10.07
C GLY A 265 3.75 1.55 9.71
N SER A 266 5.07 1.59 9.47
CA SER A 266 5.75 2.83 9.13
C SER A 266 5.54 3.22 7.67
N SER A 267 5.24 4.50 7.45
CA SER A 267 5.21 5.12 6.11
C SER A 267 6.40 6.05 5.87
N ASP A 268 7.39 6.05 6.77
CA ASP A 268 8.55 6.95 6.67
C ASP A 268 9.51 6.44 5.59
N ASN A 269 9.99 7.36 4.75
CA ASN A 269 11.02 7.05 3.76
C ASN A 269 12.30 6.53 4.44
N GLN A 270 12.94 5.58 3.79
CA GLN A 270 14.30 5.14 4.14
C GLN A 270 15.31 5.87 3.26
N THR A 271 16.48 6.17 3.83
CA THR A 271 17.56 6.88 3.12
C THR A 271 18.76 5.97 2.97
N VAL A 272 19.26 5.84 1.74
CA VAL A 272 20.58 5.31 1.46
C VAL A 272 21.49 6.50 1.11
N VAL A 273 22.54 6.70 1.92
CA VAL A 273 23.51 7.78 1.68
C VAL A 273 24.57 7.26 0.70
N ILE A 274 24.70 7.91 -0.44
CA ILE A 274 25.73 7.63 -1.44
C ILE A 274 26.85 8.66 -1.25
N THR A 275 28.06 8.21 -0.94
CA THR A 275 29.24 9.07 -0.84
C THR A 275 29.89 9.18 -2.20
N ILE A 276 30.11 10.39 -2.71
CA ILE A 276 30.77 10.64 -3.99
C ILE A 276 32.28 10.74 -3.77
N THR A 277 33.06 10.16 -4.67
CA THR A 277 34.52 10.24 -4.68
C THR A 277 34.93 11.35 -5.63
N ASP A 278 35.42 12.45 -5.06
CA ASP A 278 35.98 13.60 -5.79
C ASP A 278 37.46 13.33 -6.07
N ASP A 279 37.89 13.44 -7.34
CA ASP A 279 39.29 13.34 -7.70
C ASP A 279 39.86 14.53 -8.50
N SER A 280 40.70 14.28 -9.51
CA SER A 280 41.33 15.33 -10.33
C SER A 280 41.38 14.95 -11.83
N ASP A 281 40.85 13.79 -12.18
CA ASP A 281 40.86 13.24 -13.52
C ASP A 281 39.63 13.76 -14.30
N VAL A 282 39.81 14.09 -15.58
CA VAL A 282 38.72 14.63 -16.40
C VAL A 282 38.01 13.47 -17.11
N GLU A 283 36.86 13.09 -16.59
CA GLU A 283 36.10 11.92 -17.03
C GLU A 283 34.79 12.28 -17.75
N GLY A 284 34.28 13.49 -17.53
CA GLY A 284 32.97 13.96 -18.00
C GLY A 284 31.80 13.38 -17.18
N ASP A 285 30.58 13.85 -17.43
CA ASP A 285 29.41 13.40 -16.67
C ASP A 285 29.15 11.88 -16.80
N GLU A 286 28.95 11.23 -15.67
CA GLU A 286 28.72 9.79 -15.57
C GLU A 286 27.33 9.46 -15.01
N VAL A 287 26.78 8.30 -15.38
CA VAL A 287 25.45 7.87 -14.92
C VAL A 287 25.52 6.51 -14.26
N LEU A 288 25.17 6.49 -12.97
CA LEU A 288 25.04 5.31 -12.14
C LEU A 288 23.56 4.94 -12.00
N THR A 289 23.24 3.66 -12.17
CA THR A 289 21.86 3.16 -12.07
C THR A 289 21.70 2.22 -10.88
N PHE A 290 20.75 2.53 -10.02
CA PHE A 290 20.33 1.71 -8.89
C PHE A 290 19.00 1.01 -9.18
N ALA A 291 18.80 -0.17 -8.60
CA ALA A 291 17.55 -0.91 -8.68
C ALA A 291 17.13 -1.46 -7.32
N LEU A 292 15.82 -1.52 -7.09
CA LEU A 292 15.24 -2.26 -5.96
C LEU A 292 15.19 -3.75 -6.28
N GLN A 293 15.77 -4.57 -5.41
CA GLN A 293 15.77 -6.03 -5.51
C GLN A 293 15.41 -6.67 -4.17
N ASN A 294 15.13 -7.98 -4.17
CA ASN A 294 14.89 -8.79 -2.98
C ASN A 294 13.86 -8.19 -2.01
N VAL A 295 12.82 -7.56 -2.55
CA VAL A 295 11.74 -7.01 -1.72
C VAL A 295 11.00 -8.14 -1.02
N THR A 296 10.94 -8.08 0.31
CA THR A 296 10.37 -9.12 1.17
C THR A 296 9.66 -8.52 2.39
N GLY A 297 8.86 -9.34 3.07
CA GLY A 297 8.04 -8.89 4.20
C GLY A 297 6.79 -8.15 3.75
N GLY A 298 6.25 -7.28 4.60
CA GLY A 298 4.99 -6.57 4.37
C GLY A 298 3.82 -7.52 4.05
N ASN A 299 2.78 -6.99 3.40
CA ASN A 299 1.74 -7.81 2.81
C ASN A 299 2.13 -8.18 1.37
N ASN A 300 2.87 -9.29 1.24
CA ASN A 300 3.40 -9.78 -0.03
C ASN A 300 4.21 -8.73 -0.81
N ALA A 301 5.16 -8.07 -0.13
CA ALA A 301 5.77 -6.86 -0.66
C ALA A 301 6.49 -7.05 -2.01
N THR A 302 6.38 -6.05 -2.89
CA THR A 302 7.02 -6.04 -4.21
C THR A 302 7.60 -4.67 -4.59
N ALA A 303 8.49 -4.62 -5.59
CA ALA A 303 8.97 -3.35 -6.13
C ALA A 303 7.95 -2.73 -7.10
N ALA A 304 7.71 -1.43 -7.00
CA ALA A 304 6.86 -0.67 -7.92
C ALA A 304 7.63 0.47 -8.61
N PRO A 305 7.16 0.96 -9.78
CA PRO A 305 7.77 2.10 -10.45
C PRO A 305 7.72 3.39 -9.61
N PRO A 306 8.82 4.17 -9.53
CA PRO A 306 10.12 3.88 -10.12
C PRO A 306 10.89 2.85 -9.28
N SER A 307 11.20 1.69 -9.88
CA SER A 307 11.99 0.63 -9.27
C SER A 307 13.48 0.70 -9.65
N GLN A 308 13.83 1.69 -10.47
CA GLN A 308 15.19 2.06 -10.83
C GLN A 308 15.38 3.57 -10.68
N PHE A 309 16.61 3.97 -10.35
CA PHE A 309 17.01 5.36 -10.17
C PHE A 309 18.34 5.62 -10.88
N ASN A 310 18.42 6.70 -11.67
CA ASN A 310 19.65 7.14 -12.31
C ASN A 310 20.25 8.35 -11.59
N LEU A 311 21.44 8.18 -11.00
CA LEU A 311 22.25 9.27 -10.47
C LEU A 311 23.22 9.74 -11.55
N THR A 312 23.19 11.02 -11.90
CA THR A 312 24.24 11.65 -12.72
C THR A 312 25.27 12.29 -11.81
N ILE A 313 26.54 11.93 -11.96
CA ILE A 313 27.66 12.63 -11.33
C ILE A 313 28.20 13.62 -12.37
N GLU A 314 28.20 14.90 -12.02
CA GLU A 314 28.64 16.00 -12.88
C GLU A 314 30.12 16.28 -12.58
N ASP A 315 30.99 15.95 -13.54
CA ASP A 315 32.46 16.16 -13.47
C ASP A 315 32.77 17.64 -13.22
N ASN A 316 33.58 17.91 -12.20
CA ASN A 316 33.95 19.26 -11.82
C ASN A 316 35.37 19.65 -12.30
N ASP A 317 36.08 18.74 -12.95
CA ASP A 317 37.46 18.91 -13.33
C ASP A 317 37.62 19.54 -14.71
N THR A 318 38.81 20.10 -14.93
CA THR A 318 39.14 20.74 -16.21
C THR A 318 40.49 20.31 -16.72
N ALA A 319 40.54 20.02 -18.02
CA ALA A 319 41.79 19.63 -18.66
C ALA A 319 42.87 20.71 -18.44
N PRO A 320 44.10 20.32 -18.08
CA PRO A 320 45.17 21.28 -17.82
C PRO A 320 45.38 22.17 -19.05
N THR A 321 45.34 23.49 -18.84
CA THR A 321 45.60 24.43 -19.94
C THR A 321 47.02 24.20 -20.50
N PRO A 322 47.18 23.93 -21.81
CA PRO A 322 48.51 23.70 -22.36
C PRO A 322 49.31 24.99 -22.29
N ASN A 323 50.47 24.94 -21.64
CA ASN A 323 51.39 26.07 -21.60
C ASN A 323 52.07 26.23 -22.96
N ILE A 324 51.67 27.22 -23.76
CA ILE A 324 52.31 27.51 -25.04
C ILE A 324 53.61 28.27 -24.78
N VAL A 325 54.74 27.56 -24.85
CA VAL A 325 56.06 28.18 -24.89
C VAL A 325 56.45 28.47 -26.34
N ILE A 326 56.38 29.73 -26.77
CA ILE A 326 56.95 30.15 -28.06
C ILE A 326 58.47 30.27 -27.88
N ASN A 327 59.21 29.23 -28.27
CA ASN A 327 60.67 29.19 -28.11
C ASN A 327 61.43 29.89 -29.26
N GLU A 328 60.78 30.12 -30.42
CA GLU A 328 61.39 30.85 -31.53
C GLU A 328 60.36 31.76 -32.20
N ILE A 329 60.64 33.06 -32.19
CA ILE A 329 60.03 34.01 -33.12
C ILE A 329 61.05 34.24 -34.23
N MET A 330 60.82 33.63 -35.40
CA MET A 330 61.65 33.89 -36.57
C MET A 330 61.30 35.30 -37.10
N GLN A 331 62.06 36.32 -36.71
CA GLN A 331 61.95 37.63 -37.34
C GLN A 331 62.49 37.53 -38.77
N SER A 332 61.59 37.63 -39.75
CA SER A 332 61.97 37.84 -41.15
C SER A 332 62.77 39.13 -41.25
N LEU A 333 64.10 39.04 -41.31
CA LEU A 333 64.96 40.16 -41.67
C LEU A 333 64.67 40.52 -43.13
N GLY A 334 63.86 41.56 -43.32
CA GLY A 334 63.66 42.18 -44.62
C GLY A 334 65.01 42.60 -45.19
N LEU A 335 65.38 42.02 -46.33
CA LEU A 335 66.57 42.36 -47.10
C LEU A 335 66.59 43.87 -47.39
N ALA A 336 67.57 44.57 -46.79
CA ALA A 336 67.90 45.95 -47.14
C ALA A 336 68.35 46.02 -48.60
N ARG A 337 67.59 46.72 -49.45
CA ARG A 337 68.10 47.20 -50.74
C ARG A 337 69.00 48.41 -50.49
N LEU A 338 70.32 48.20 -50.54
CA LEU A 338 71.28 49.28 -50.76
C LEU A 338 71.18 49.73 -52.22
N GLN A 339 70.79 50.99 -52.43
CA GLN A 339 70.99 51.78 -53.66
C GLN A 339 71.27 53.18 -53.09
N GLY A 340 72.47 53.77 -53.13
CA GLY A 340 73.52 53.78 -54.13
C GLY A 340 73.64 55.23 -54.63
N ASP A 341 74.73 55.92 -54.23
CA ASP A 341 75.29 57.16 -54.81
C ASP A 341 74.51 58.50 -54.66
N THR A 342 75.13 59.69 -54.51
CA THR A 342 76.52 60.18 -54.65
C THR A 342 76.70 61.52 -53.93
N LYS A 343 77.92 61.79 -53.46
CA LYS A 343 78.47 63.08 -52.98
C LYS A 343 78.72 64.07 -54.16
N PRO A 344 79.02 65.38 -53.99
CA PRO A 344 80.04 65.96 -53.09
C PRO A 344 79.53 66.80 -51.92
#